data_AF-A0A965CZ24-F1
#
_entry.id   AF-A0A965CZ24-F1
#
_cell.length_a   1.000
_cell.length_b   1.000
_cell.length_c   1.000
_cell.angle_alpha   90.00
_cell.angle_beta   90.00
_cell.angle_gamma   90.00
#
_symmetry.space_group_name_H-M   'P 1'
#
loop_
_entity.id
_entity.type
_entity.pdbx_description
1 polymer ?
#
loop_
_entity_poly.entity_id
_entity_poly.type
_entity_poly.pdbx_seq_one_letter_code
_entity_poly.pdbx_strand_id
1 'polypeptide(L)'
;MPRARHIAAALRRFLPDDYARAANILIDSLGPKLENDAGNGMAPFFYLPHVFYVATHGLEHFELSMRAQYELTQRFTAEFSIRPYLIHHPQRTLKTLAAWSEDASVHVRRLVSEGTRPRLPWAIRLPAFQREPRPVLALLERLKDDPELYVRRSVANNLNDIGKDNPDVLLKTAARWLKNAPAPRAAL
;
A
#
# COMPACT_ATOMS: atom_id res chain seq x y z
N MET A 1 -3.74 5.75 -15.35
CA MET A 1 -2.35 6.17 -15.65
C MET A 1 -1.82 5.46 -16.90
N PRO A 2 -2.19 5.90 -18.12
CA PRO A 2 -1.90 5.15 -19.37
C PRO A 2 -0.41 5.02 -19.71
N ARG A 3 0.37 6.11 -19.60
CA ARG A 3 1.81 6.10 -19.94
C ARG A 3 2.61 5.08 -19.12
N ALA A 4 2.38 5.03 -17.81
CA ALA A 4 3.10 4.09 -16.95
C ALA A 4 2.77 2.63 -17.27
N ARG A 5 1.52 2.31 -17.63
CA ARG A 5 1.14 0.97 -18.10
C ARG A 5 1.76 0.62 -19.44
N HIS A 6 1.86 1.58 -20.36
CA HIS A 6 2.54 1.37 -21.63
C HIS A 6 4.03 1.07 -21.44
N ILE A 7 4.71 1.80 -20.56
CA ILE A 7 6.12 1.53 -20.20
C ILE A 7 6.24 0.16 -19.53
N ALA A 8 5.33 -0.23 -18.63
CA ALA A 8 5.34 -1.56 -18.02
C ALA A 8 5.21 -2.69 -19.05
N ALA A 9 4.35 -2.51 -20.07
CA ALA A 9 4.23 -3.45 -21.17
C ALA A 9 5.51 -3.51 -22.04
N ALA A 10 6.16 -2.36 -22.26
CA ALA A 10 7.45 -2.32 -22.94
C ALA A 10 8.54 -3.05 -22.12
N LEU A 11 8.59 -2.85 -20.80
CA LEU A 11 9.49 -3.60 -19.92
C LEU A 11 9.26 -5.11 -20.06
N ARG A 12 8.01 -5.58 -20.12
CA ARG A 12 7.70 -7.01 -20.33
C ARG A 12 8.21 -7.55 -21.65
N ARG A 13 8.26 -6.72 -22.69
CA ARG A 13 8.76 -7.12 -24.02
C ARG A 13 10.29 -7.24 -24.08
N PHE A 14 11.01 -6.45 -23.29
CA PHE A 14 12.48 -6.34 -23.39
C PHE A 14 13.24 -6.90 -22.19
N LEU A 15 12.59 -7.13 -21.05
CA LEU A 15 13.14 -7.92 -19.96
C LEU A 15 13.01 -9.42 -20.25
N PRO A 16 13.74 -10.29 -19.53
CA PRO A 16 13.59 -11.74 -19.64
C PRO A 16 12.13 -12.20 -19.46
N ASP A 17 11.73 -13.23 -20.22
CA ASP A 17 10.37 -13.80 -20.13
C ASP A 17 10.08 -14.42 -18.76
N ASP A 18 11.11 -14.97 -18.12
CA ASP A 18 11.05 -15.45 -16.74
C ASP A 18 10.84 -14.27 -15.78
N TYR A 19 9.67 -14.26 -15.14
CA TYR A 19 9.31 -13.18 -14.21
C TYR A 19 10.30 -13.07 -13.06
N ALA A 20 10.83 -14.19 -12.56
CA ALA A 20 11.72 -14.14 -11.41
C ALA A 20 13.00 -13.37 -11.72
N ARG A 21 13.60 -13.63 -12.88
CA ARG A 21 14.75 -12.91 -13.39
C ARG A 21 14.42 -11.44 -13.67
N ALA A 22 13.30 -11.16 -14.34
CA ALA A 22 12.90 -9.79 -14.64
C ALA A 22 12.62 -8.96 -13.38
N ALA A 23 11.90 -9.51 -12.41
CA ALA A 23 11.60 -8.85 -11.15
C ALA A 23 12.86 -8.56 -10.33
N ASN A 24 13.84 -9.48 -10.30
CA ASN A 24 15.13 -9.21 -9.64
C ASN A 24 15.89 -8.08 -10.33
N ILE A 25 15.93 -8.03 -11.68
CA ILE A 25 16.54 -6.89 -12.41
C ILE A 25 15.87 -5.57 -12.01
N LEU A 26 14.54 -5.55 -11.92
CA LEU A 26 13.80 -4.35 -11.49
C LEU A 26 14.16 -3.95 -10.05
N ILE A 27 14.22 -4.91 -9.12
CA ILE A 27 14.59 -4.67 -7.72
C ILE A 27 16.03 -4.15 -7.61
N ASP A 28 16.97 -4.77 -8.32
CA ASP A 28 18.39 -4.42 -8.29
C ASP A 28 18.67 -3.06 -8.94
N SER A 29 17.77 -2.61 -9.83
CA SER A 29 17.84 -1.28 -10.46
C SER A 29 17.32 -0.13 -9.58
N LEU A 30 16.72 -0.43 -8.42
CA LEU A 30 16.15 0.59 -7.55
C LEU A 30 17.27 1.42 -6.89
N GLY A 31 17.08 2.73 -6.92
CA GLY A 31 17.95 3.68 -6.23
C GLY A 31 17.84 3.63 -4.69
N PRO A 32 18.46 4.60 -4.00
CA PRO A 32 18.42 4.66 -2.54
C PRO A 32 16.98 4.78 -2.01
N LYS A 33 16.77 4.28 -0.78
CA LYS A 33 15.49 4.41 -0.07
C LYS A 33 15.20 5.88 0.21
N LEU A 34 13.93 6.24 0.19
CA LEU A 34 13.49 7.54 0.71
C LEU A 34 13.54 7.49 2.24
N GLU A 35 14.11 8.52 2.86
CA GLU A 35 14.24 8.62 4.31
C GLU A 35 12.97 9.17 4.97
N ASN A 36 12.23 10.04 4.27
CA ASN A 36 10.98 10.63 4.73
C ASN A 36 10.02 10.93 3.56
N ASP A 37 8.80 11.36 3.87
CA ASP A 37 7.76 11.69 2.89
C ASP A 37 7.87 13.11 2.30
N ALA A 38 8.77 13.96 2.81
CA ALA A 38 8.91 15.35 2.43
C ALA A 38 10.00 15.58 1.35
N GLY A 39 9.80 16.57 0.48
CA GLY A 39 10.85 17.05 -0.42
C GLY A 39 11.19 16.17 -1.62
N ASN A 40 10.54 15.00 -1.80
CA ASN A 40 10.86 14.06 -2.88
C ASN A 40 10.36 14.50 -4.28
N GLY A 41 9.47 15.49 -4.34
CA GLY A 41 8.90 15.99 -5.59
C GLY A 41 8.24 14.89 -6.43
N MET A 42 8.37 15.01 -7.76
CA MET A 42 7.79 14.04 -8.71
C MET A 42 8.78 12.97 -9.19
N ALA A 43 10.06 13.05 -8.81
CA ALA A 43 11.09 12.14 -9.31
C ALA A 43 10.78 10.64 -9.03
N PRO A 44 10.24 10.25 -7.86
CA PRO A 44 9.84 8.86 -7.59
C PRO A 44 8.80 8.26 -8.55
N PHE A 45 8.04 9.08 -9.29
CA PHE A 45 7.08 8.58 -10.28
C PHE A 45 7.76 7.80 -11.41
N PHE A 46 9.08 7.93 -11.56
CA PHE A 46 9.88 7.05 -12.40
C PHE A 46 9.65 5.55 -12.12
N TYR A 47 9.33 5.17 -10.88
CA TYR A 47 9.05 3.79 -10.51
C TYR A 47 7.61 3.34 -10.75
N LEU A 48 6.69 4.23 -11.15
CA LEU A 48 5.29 3.87 -11.41
C LEU A 48 5.12 2.76 -12.48
N PRO A 49 5.93 2.67 -13.55
CA PRO A 49 5.93 1.50 -14.43
C PRO A 49 6.34 0.21 -13.75
N HIS A 50 7.29 0.24 -12.78
CA HIS A 50 7.72 -0.94 -12.03
C HIS A 50 6.57 -1.48 -11.16
N VAL A 51 5.85 -0.57 -10.52
CA VAL A 51 4.62 -0.87 -9.76
C VAL A 51 3.62 -1.59 -10.67
N PHE A 52 3.31 -1.05 -11.85
CA PHE A 52 2.37 -1.71 -12.77
C PHE A 52 2.90 -3.02 -13.36
N TYR A 53 4.22 -3.15 -13.56
CA TYR A 53 4.83 -4.41 -13.99
C TYR A 53 4.56 -5.53 -12.98
N VAL A 54 4.87 -5.29 -11.69
CA VAL A 54 4.63 -6.26 -10.60
C VAL A 54 3.14 -6.55 -10.43
N ALA A 55 2.28 -5.55 -10.59
CA ALA A 55 0.82 -5.72 -10.51
C ALA A 55 0.26 -6.63 -11.61
N THR A 56 0.82 -6.55 -12.82
CA THR A 56 0.27 -7.19 -14.02
C THR A 56 0.86 -8.58 -14.26
N HIS A 57 2.13 -8.78 -13.90
CA HIS A 57 2.88 -10.00 -14.28
C HIS A 57 3.30 -10.87 -13.08
N GLY A 58 3.10 -10.42 -11.84
CA GLY A 58 3.66 -11.07 -10.66
C GLY A 58 2.73 -11.96 -9.85
N LEU A 59 1.46 -12.10 -10.23
CA LEU A 59 0.44 -12.78 -9.40
C LEU A 59 0.75 -14.26 -9.12
N GLU A 60 1.43 -14.94 -10.02
CA GLU A 60 1.84 -16.34 -9.88
C GLU A 60 3.13 -16.51 -9.03
N HIS A 61 3.86 -15.42 -8.79
CA HIS A 61 5.14 -15.41 -8.06
C HIS A 61 5.01 -14.63 -6.74
N PHE A 62 4.05 -15.02 -5.91
CA PHE A 62 3.63 -14.26 -4.72
C PHE A 62 4.78 -13.76 -3.85
N GLU A 63 5.68 -14.64 -3.39
CA GLU A 63 6.74 -14.26 -2.43
C GLU A 63 7.70 -13.22 -3.03
N LEU A 64 8.13 -13.44 -4.28
CA LEU A 64 9.01 -12.50 -4.97
C LEU A 64 8.30 -11.17 -5.25
N SER A 65 7.02 -11.21 -5.60
CA SER A 65 6.23 -10.00 -5.81
C SER A 65 5.98 -9.23 -4.51
N MET A 66 5.82 -9.91 -3.38
CA MET A 66 5.74 -9.26 -2.06
C MET A 66 7.09 -8.60 -1.72
N ARG A 67 8.23 -9.24 -2.00
CA ARG A 67 9.55 -8.62 -1.88
C ARG A 67 9.69 -7.38 -2.79
N ALA A 68 9.28 -7.47 -4.04
CA ALA A 68 9.33 -6.34 -4.97
C ALA A 68 8.51 -5.14 -4.47
N GLN A 69 7.31 -5.40 -3.94
CA GLN A 69 6.45 -4.36 -3.37
C GLN A 69 7.05 -3.71 -2.13
N TYR A 70 7.67 -4.52 -1.26
CA TYR A 70 8.39 -4.04 -0.08
C TYR A 70 9.53 -3.10 -0.46
N GLU A 71 10.32 -3.45 -1.48
CA GLU A 71 11.42 -2.59 -1.95
C GLU A 71 10.92 -1.34 -2.67
N LEU A 72 9.93 -1.47 -3.55
CA LEU A 72 9.34 -0.37 -4.31
C LEU A 72 8.69 0.68 -3.41
N THR A 73 7.96 0.25 -2.37
CA THR A 73 7.25 1.19 -1.51
C THR A 73 8.21 2.09 -0.73
N GLN A 74 9.44 1.64 -0.48
CA GLN A 74 10.49 2.44 0.15
C GLN A 74 11.15 3.46 -0.80
N ARG A 75 10.87 3.40 -2.11
CA ARG A 75 11.38 4.37 -3.12
C ARG A 75 10.29 5.25 -3.73
N PHE A 76 9.05 4.78 -3.68
CA PHE A 76 7.90 5.47 -4.26
C PHE A 76 6.61 5.07 -3.53
N THR A 77 5.94 4.00 -4.00
CA THR A 77 4.74 3.41 -3.38
C THR A 77 4.44 2.09 -4.07
N ALA A 78 3.85 1.13 -3.34
CA ALA A 78 3.23 -0.07 -3.92
C ALA A 78 1.69 -0.06 -3.79
N GLU A 79 1.09 1.08 -3.45
CA GLU A 79 -0.36 1.20 -3.15
C GLU A 79 -1.26 0.77 -4.32
N PHE A 80 -0.78 0.87 -5.56
CA PHE A 80 -1.50 0.40 -6.75
C PHE A 80 -1.28 -1.10 -6.99
N SER A 81 -0.05 -1.59 -6.80
CA SER A 81 0.35 -2.96 -7.17
C SER A 81 -0.02 -4.01 -6.15
N ILE A 82 -0.24 -3.65 -4.88
CA ILE A 82 -0.70 -4.57 -3.83
C ILE A 82 -2.16 -4.99 -4.00
N ARG A 83 -2.95 -4.23 -4.74
CA ARG A 83 -4.40 -4.40 -4.82
C ARG A 83 -4.82 -5.66 -5.57
N PRO A 84 -4.19 -6.05 -6.70
CA PRO A 84 -4.39 -7.38 -7.28
C PRO A 84 -4.13 -8.52 -6.28
N TYR A 85 -3.11 -8.42 -5.42
CA TYR A 85 -2.82 -9.44 -4.42
C TYR A 85 -3.88 -9.47 -3.32
N LEU A 86 -4.39 -8.31 -2.88
CA LEU A 86 -5.54 -8.24 -1.96
C LEU A 86 -6.82 -8.85 -2.56
N ILE A 87 -6.96 -8.88 -3.89
CA ILE A 87 -8.12 -9.47 -4.59
C ILE A 87 -7.93 -10.99 -4.77
N HIS A 88 -6.78 -11.41 -5.28
CA HIS A 88 -6.55 -12.80 -5.68
C HIS A 88 -5.96 -13.67 -4.57
N HIS A 89 -5.25 -13.08 -3.62
CA HIS A 89 -4.56 -13.78 -2.51
C HIS A 89 -4.84 -13.13 -1.14
N PRO A 90 -6.10 -12.77 -0.80
CA PRO A 90 -6.44 -11.88 0.31
C PRO A 90 -5.84 -12.32 1.64
N GLN A 91 -5.97 -13.61 1.99
CA GLN A 91 -5.49 -14.13 3.28
C GLN A 91 -3.97 -14.03 3.41
N ARG A 92 -3.24 -14.42 2.35
CA ARG A 92 -1.77 -14.35 2.34
C ARG A 92 -1.30 -12.90 2.39
N THR A 93 -1.90 -12.02 1.60
CA THR A 93 -1.53 -10.60 1.56
C THR A 93 -1.83 -9.91 2.89
N LEU A 94 -3.00 -10.12 3.48
CA LEU A 94 -3.34 -9.54 4.79
C LEU A 94 -2.41 -10.03 5.90
N LYS A 95 -1.98 -11.30 5.87
CA LYS A 95 -0.98 -11.84 6.80
C LYS A 95 0.36 -11.10 6.66
N THR A 96 0.83 -10.88 5.44
CA THR A 96 2.06 -10.11 5.20
C THR A 96 1.92 -8.66 5.65
N LEU A 97 0.80 -8.01 5.34
CA LEU A 97 0.54 -6.63 5.76
C LEU A 97 0.42 -6.48 7.29
N ALA A 98 -0.10 -7.50 7.98
CA ALA A 98 -0.13 -7.53 9.44
C ALA A 98 1.26 -7.64 10.07
N ALA A 99 2.23 -8.27 9.40
CA ALA A 99 3.63 -8.23 9.83
C ALA A 99 4.26 -6.87 9.51
N TRP A 100 3.99 -6.33 8.32
CA TRP A 100 4.50 -5.03 7.88
C TRP A 100 3.98 -3.83 8.66
N SER A 101 2.89 -3.97 9.44
CA SER A 101 2.43 -2.88 10.30
C SER A 101 3.42 -2.55 11.43
N GLU A 102 4.36 -3.44 11.71
CA GLU A 102 5.39 -3.29 12.74
C GLU A 102 6.78 -3.02 12.13
N ASP A 103 6.84 -2.76 10.82
CA ASP A 103 8.10 -2.57 10.11
C ASP A 103 8.82 -1.28 10.54
N ALA A 104 10.15 -1.29 10.54
CA ALA A 104 10.95 -0.11 10.84
C ALA A 104 10.72 1.02 9.83
N SER A 105 10.44 0.69 8.56
CA SER A 105 10.22 1.67 7.50
C SER A 105 8.83 2.31 7.57
N VAL A 106 8.80 3.64 7.67
CA VAL A 106 7.56 4.43 7.63
C VAL A 106 6.77 4.18 6.34
N HIS A 107 7.46 3.97 5.22
CA HIS A 107 6.84 3.77 3.91
C HIS A 107 6.17 2.39 3.81
N VAL A 108 6.73 1.38 4.47
CA VAL A 108 6.15 0.04 4.55
C VAL A 108 4.91 0.07 5.46
N ARG A 109 5.01 0.68 6.65
CA ARG A 109 3.84 0.83 7.54
C ARG A 109 2.73 1.64 6.88
N ARG A 110 3.06 2.72 6.17
CA ARG A 110 2.06 3.50 5.41
C ARG A 110 1.41 2.66 4.30
N LEU A 111 2.16 1.81 3.59
CA LEU A 111 1.58 0.92 2.57
C LEU A 111 0.50 0.00 3.13
N VAL A 112 0.65 -0.48 4.36
CA VAL A 112 -0.36 -1.32 5.02
C VAL A 112 -1.70 -0.61 5.11
N SER A 113 -1.70 0.66 5.54
CA SER A 113 -2.91 1.47 5.57
C SER A 113 -3.35 1.88 4.15
N GLU A 114 -2.47 2.45 3.34
CA GLU A 114 -2.86 3.03 2.06
C GLU A 114 -3.31 1.97 1.03
N GLY A 115 -2.54 0.89 0.93
CA GLY A 115 -2.79 -0.19 -0.02
C GLY A 115 -4.13 -0.89 0.22
N THR A 116 -4.61 -0.91 1.46
CA THR A 116 -5.88 -1.54 1.87
C THR A 116 -7.07 -0.60 1.84
N ARG A 117 -6.89 0.68 1.46
CA ARG A 117 -7.99 1.64 1.35
C ARG A 117 -9.10 1.11 0.44
N PRO A 118 -10.36 1.04 0.90
CA PRO A 118 -11.48 0.56 0.09
C PRO A 118 -11.74 1.42 -1.16
N ARG A 119 -11.42 2.72 -1.08
CA ARG A 119 -11.71 3.74 -2.10
C ARG A 119 -10.49 4.59 -2.49
N LEU A 120 -9.31 3.98 -2.51
CA LEU A 120 -8.06 4.66 -2.92
C LEU A 120 -8.24 5.40 -4.26
N PRO A 121 -7.96 6.72 -4.32
CA PRO A 121 -8.05 7.49 -5.56
C PRO A 121 -7.18 6.90 -6.68
N TRP A 122 -7.66 6.99 -7.92
CA TRP A 122 -6.98 6.52 -9.14
C TRP A 122 -6.65 5.02 -9.22
N ALA A 123 -6.91 4.25 -8.17
CA ALA A 123 -6.72 2.82 -8.11
C ALA A 123 -8.03 2.05 -8.32
N ILE A 124 -7.93 0.75 -8.61
CA ILE A 124 -9.10 -0.14 -8.57
C ILE A 124 -9.70 -0.12 -7.17
N ARG A 125 -11.02 -0.10 -7.02
CA ARG A 125 -11.65 -0.20 -5.68
C ARG A 125 -11.50 -1.61 -5.12
N LEU A 126 -11.68 -1.76 -3.81
CA LEU A 126 -11.74 -3.07 -3.15
C LEU A 126 -13.15 -3.30 -2.59
N PRO A 127 -14.13 -3.73 -3.41
CA PRO A 127 -15.52 -3.90 -2.99
C PRO A 127 -15.68 -4.85 -1.79
N ALA A 128 -14.82 -5.88 -1.69
CA ALA A 128 -14.82 -6.78 -0.55
C ALA A 128 -14.59 -6.03 0.79
N PHE A 129 -13.70 -5.04 0.81
CA PHE A 129 -13.41 -4.23 2.00
C PHE A 129 -14.42 -3.09 2.21
N GLN A 130 -15.14 -2.66 1.16
CA GLN A 130 -16.28 -1.76 1.30
C GLN A 130 -17.44 -2.48 2.01
N ARG A 131 -17.73 -3.73 1.62
CA ARG A 131 -18.78 -4.55 2.22
C ARG A 131 -18.39 -5.06 3.61
N GLU A 132 -17.12 -5.42 3.80
CA GLU A 132 -16.62 -6.02 5.03
C GLU A 132 -15.30 -5.35 5.46
N PRO A 133 -15.36 -4.27 6.25
CA PRO A 133 -14.17 -3.50 6.62
C PRO A 133 -13.36 -4.10 7.78
N ARG A 134 -13.84 -5.15 8.46
CA ARG A 134 -13.15 -5.72 9.64
C ARG A 134 -11.66 -6.08 9.40
N PRO A 135 -11.27 -6.71 8.27
CA PRO A 135 -9.86 -7.02 8.04
C PRO A 135 -8.97 -5.77 7.91
N VAL A 136 -9.51 -4.70 7.32
CA VAL A 136 -8.79 -3.41 7.19
C VAL A 136 -8.69 -2.75 8.55
N LEU A 137 -9.78 -2.69 9.31
CA LEU A 137 -9.78 -2.12 10.66
C LEU A 137 -8.77 -2.81 11.58
N ALA A 138 -8.61 -4.12 11.50
CA ALA A 138 -7.61 -4.85 12.28
C ALA A 138 -6.18 -4.36 12.02
N LEU A 139 -5.86 -3.95 10.78
CA LEU A 139 -4.58 -3.34 10.44
C LEU A 139 -4.50 -1.90 10.95
N LEU A 140 -5.57 -1.11 10.78
CA LEU A 140 -5.60 0.28 11.25
C LEU A 140 -5.47 0.39 12.77
N GLU A 141 -6.00 -0.58 13.53
CA GLU A 141 -5.84 -0.63 14.98
C GLU A 141 -4.38 -0.69 15.44
N ARG A 142 -3.50 -1.30 14.63
CA ARG A 142 -2.06 -1.40 14.91
C ARG A 142 -1.33 -0.09 14.58
N LEU A 143 -1.85 0.67 13.62
CA LEU A 143 -1.20 1.86 13.06
C LEU A 143 -1.78 3.19 13.57
N LYS A 144 -2.92 3.18 14.26
CA LYS A 144 -3.62 4.41 14.67
C LYS A 144 -2.76 5.37 15.51
N ASP A 145 -1.82 4.82 16.29
CA ASP A 145 -0.90 5.55 17.17
C ASP A 145 0.54 5.57 16.62
N ASP A 146 0.73 5.34 15.30
CA ASP A 146 2.06 5.36 14.67
C ASP A 146 2.79 6.68 14.99
N PRO A 147 4.10 6.68 15.31
CA PRO A 147 4.83 7.92 15.61
C PRO A 147 4.87 8.89 14.42
N GLU A 148 4.77 8.40 13.19
CA GLU A 148 4.89 9.22 11.98
C GLU A 148 3.54 9.78 11.51
N LEU A 149 3.47 11.11 11.37
CA LEU A 149 2.26 11.79 10.90
C LEU A 149 1.83 11.30 9.50
N TYR A 150 2.80 11.00 8.64
CA TYR A 150 2.60 10.43 7.31
C TYR A 150 1.75 9.15 7.35
N VAL A 151 2.04 8.24 8.28
CA VAL A 151 1.29 7.00 8.47
C VAL A 151 -0.09 7.29 9.04
N ARG A 152 -0.18 8.12 10.09
CA ARG A 152 -1.48 8.41 10.73
C ARG A 152 -2.46 9.12 9.80
N ARG A 153 -1.99 9.99 8.91
CA ARG A 153 -2.83 10.60 7.85
C ARG A 153 -3.42 9.55 6.91
N SER A 154 -2.63 8.55 6.52
CA SER A 154 -3.14 7.42 5.74
C SER A 154 -4.22 6.65 6.50
N VAL A 155 -4.03 6.41 7.79
CA VAL A 155 -5.01 5.72 8.65
C VAL A 155 -6.33 6.49 8.71
N ALA A 156 -6.27 7.81 8.93
CA ALA A 156 -7.45 8.67 8.94
C ALA A 156 -8.19 8.65 7.59
N ASN A 157 -7.46 8.75 6.48
CA ASN A 157 -8.03 8.67 5.13
C ASN A 157 -8.68 7.30 4.85
N ASN A 158 -8.06 6.21 5.31
CA ASN A 158 -8.63 4.88 5.17
C ASN A 158 -9.92 4.74 5.99
N LEU A 159 -9.93 5.20 7.24
CA LEU A 159 -11.13 5.18 8.07
C LEU A 159 -12.26 6.04 7.47
N ASN A 160 -11.94 7.19 6.87
CA ASN A 160 -12.91 8.01 6.13
C ASN A 160 -13.46 7.29 4.88
N ASP A 161 -12.61 6.55 4.15
CA ASP A 161 -13.06 5.73 3.01
C ASP A 161 -14.05 4.64 3.48
N ILE A 162 -13.77 3.97 4.60
CA ILE A 162 -14.67 2.99 5.22
C ILE A 162 -16.03 3.64 5.54
N GLY A 163 -16.02 4.86 6.08
CA GLY A 163 -17.22 5.60 6.45
C GLY A 163 -18.14 5.95 5.27
N LYS A 164 -17.66 5.92 4.02
CA LYS A 164 -18.51 6.14 2.83
C LYS A 164 -19.51 5.02 2.58
N ASP A 165 -19.21 3.81 3.06
CA ASP A 165 -20.07 2.62 2.94
C ASP A 165 -20.57 2.13 4.32
N ASN A 166 -19.83 2.45 5.39
CA ASN A 166 -20.10 1.97 6.75
C ASN A 166 -20.01 3.13 7.76
N PRO A 167 -20.93 4.11 7.73
CA PRO A 167 -20.86 5.30 8.58
C PRO A 167 -20.87 4.97 10.09
N ASP A 168 -21.67 3.99 10.52
CA ASP A 168 -21.70 3.57 11.92
C ASP A 168 -20.37 2.99 12.39
N VAL A 169 -19.68 2.25 11.51
CA VAL A 169 -18.37 1.67 11.80
C VAL A 169 -17.33 2.77 11.97
N LEU A 170 -17.34 3.78 11.10
CA LEU A 170 -16.51 4.98 11.22
C LEU A 170 -16.76 5.67 12.57
N LEU A 171 -18.01 6.03 12.88
CA LEU A 171 -18.36 6.79 14.08
C LEU A 171 -17.99 6.04 15.37
N LYS A 172 -18.33 4.75 15.45
CA LYS A 172 -17.99 3.91 16.63
C LYS A 172 -16.47 3.78 16.79
N THR A 173 -15.74 3.59 15.70
CA THR A 173 -14.28 3.44 15.73
C THR A 173 -13.61 4.75 16.14
N ALA A 174 -13.98 5.88 15.51
CA ALA A 174 -13.45 7.20 15.84
C ALA A 174 -13.74 7.59 17.30
N ALA A 175 -14.98 7.35 17.78
CA ALA A 175 -15.34 7.60 19.18
C ALA A 175 -14.53 6.74 20.16
N ARG A 176 -14.31 5.45 19.84
CA ARG A 176 -13.42 4.59 20.64
C ARG A 176 -11.99 5.12 20.64
N TRP A 177 -11.50 5.54 19.49
CA TRP A 177 -10.14 6.02 19.34
C TRP A 177 -9.90 7.33 20.07
N LEU A 178 -10.85 8.27 20.08
CA LEU A 178 -10.68 9.55 20.79
C LEU A 178 -10.60 9.40 22.32
N LYS A 179 -11.11 8.31 22.90
CA LYS A 179 -10.99 8.05 24.33
C LYS A 179 -9.52 7.88 24.72
N ASN A 180 -9.02 8.76 25.58
CA ASN A 180 -7.63 8.79 26.05
C ASN A 180 -6.60 8.84 24.90
N ALA A 181 -6.96 9.47 23.78
CA ALA A 181 -6.05 9.59 22.65
C ALA A 181 -4.80 10.39 23.05
N PRO A 182 -3.59 9.92 22.74
CA PRO A 182 -2.38 10.72 22.91
C PRO A 182 -2.46 11.94 21.99
N ALA A 183 -1.81 13.04 22.38
CA ALA A 183 -1.87 14.32 21.64
C ALA A 183 -1.64 14.19 20.12
N PRO A 184 -0.69 13.37 19.62
CA PRO A 184 -0.48 13.21 18.18
C PRO A 184 -1.64 12.59 17.39
N ARG A 185 -2.56 11.86 18.05
CA ARG A 185 -3.76 11.28 17.42
C ARG A 185 -4.98 12.20 17.54
N ALA A 186 -5.07 12.99 18.61
CA ALA A 186 -6.16 13.94 18.79
C ALA A 186 -6.12 15.11 17.77
N ALA A 187 -4.97 15.35 17.14
CA ALA A 187 -4.74 16.46 16.20
C ALA A 187 -4.99 16.12 14.71
N LEU A 188 -5.53 14.94 14.41
CA LEU A 188 -5.85 14.44 13.07
C LEU A 188 -7.34 14.54 12.75
#